data_AF-A0A1Q1FV90-F1
#
_entry.id   AF-A0A1Q1FV90-F1
#
_cell.length_a   1.000
_cell.length_b   1.000
_cell.length_c   1.000
_cell.angle_alpha   90.00
_cell.angle_beta   90.00
_cell.angle_gamma   90.00
#
_symmetry.space_group_name_H-M   'P 1'
#
loop_
_entity.id
_entity.type
_entity.pdbx_description
1 polymer ?
#
loop_
_entity_poly.entity_id
_entity_poly.type
_entity_poly.pdbx_seq_one_letter_code
_entity_poly.pdbx_strand_id
1 'polypeptide(L)'
;MSILEDLSKAKKKAKPYAVVGGREVYDYDSLEKKVEIDQAEAKVGGGQVDLGKMKPTKDGWGYTDMGNSFSAIPQDILFINRYKKENDAYLIVTDYRAIKEQSSGQIYASSVQALVIKNKGKKGEEEMYLESIRNVSDTEFINDFTGELSNISMAKVFEAIDKDKVKEVSKDEISF
;
A
#
# COMPACT_ATOMS: atom_id res chain seq x y z
N MET A 1 -19.82 -22.09 -21.89
CA MET A 1 -19.39 -20.77 -21.40
C MET A 1 -18.06 -20.46 -22.06
N SER A 2 -17.90 -19.25 -22.60
CA SER A 2 -16.69 -18.88 -23.35
C SER A 2 -15.54 -18.63 -22.37
N ILE A 3 -14.35 -19.17 -22.66
CA ILE A 3 -13.11 -18.97 -21.86
C ILE A 3 -12.84 -17.47 -21.60
N LEU A 4 -13.25 -16.60 -22.53
CA LEU A 4 -13.16 -15.14 -22.41
C LEU A 4 -14.08 -14.55 -21.32
N GLU A 5 -15.26 -15.11 -21.11
CA GLU A 5 -16.19 -14.66 -20.05
C GLU A 5 -15.69 -15.07 -18.66
N ASP A 6 -15.09 -16.25 -18.54
CA ASP A 6 -14.49 -16.73 -17.29
C ASP A 6 -13.21 -15.95 -16.94
N LEU A 7 -12.37 -15.63 -17.93
CA LEU A 7 -11.20 -14.75 -17.77
C LEU A 7 -11.60 -13.33 -17.33
N SER A 8 -12.66 -12.76 -17.92
CA SER A 8 -13.18 -11.45 -17.52
C SER A 8 -13.66 -11.42 -16.07
N LYS A 9 -14.35 -12.47 -15.61
CA LYS A 9 -14.77 -12.60 -14.21
C LYS A 9 -13.59 -12.82 -13.26
N ALA A 10 -12.57 -13.58 -13.67
CA ALA A 10 -11.35 -13.78 -12.89
C ALA A 10 -10.55 -12.47 -12.74
N LYS A 11 -10.43 -11.67 -13.81
CA LYS A 11 -9.77 -10.34 -13.79
C LYS A 11 -10.38 -9.38 -12.78
N LYS A 12 -11.69 -9.41 -12.57
CA LYS A 12 -12.33 -8.59 -11.53
C LYS A 12 -11.93 -8.99 -10.10
N LYS A 13 -11.54 -10.25 -9.87
CA LYS A 13 -11.14 -10.78 -8.55
C LYS A 13 -9.64 -10.66 -8.27
N ALA A 14 -8.83 -10.39 -9.27
CA ALA A 14 -7.37 -10.26 -9.17
C ALA A 14 -6.92 -8.79 -9.19
N LYS A 15 -7.73 -7.87 -8.65
CA LYS A 15 -7.38 -6.45 -8.61
C LYS A 15 -6.42 -6.17 -7.46
N PRO A 16 -5.40 -5.31 -7.66
CA PRO A 16 -4.61 -4.81 -6.55
C PRO A 16 -5.48 -3.99 -5.62
N TYR A 17 -5.22 -4.05 -4.32
CA TYR A 17 -5.95 -3.29 -3.33
C TYR A 17 -5.27 -1.94 -3.00
N ALA A 18 -3.99 -1.80 -3.35
CA ALA A 18 -3.23 -0.55 -3.24
C ALA A 18 -2.14 -0.48 -4.30
N VAL A 19 -1.70 0.74 -4.60
CA VAL A 19 -0.44 1.01 -5.30
C VAL A 19 0.45 1.77 -4.32
N VAL A 20 1.66 1.28 -4.10
CA VAL A 20 2.62 1.89 -3.17
C VAL A 20 3.95 2.06 -3.89
N GLY A 21 4.41 3.30 -4.04
CA GLY A 21 5.65 3.62 -4.76
C GLY A 21 5.61 3.17 -6.22
N GLY A 22 4.45 3.27 -6.86
CA GLY A 22 4.24 2.82 -8.25
C GLY A 22 4.19 1.30 -8.44
N ARG A 23 4.15 0.52 -7.35
CA ARG A 23 4.03 -0.94 -7.39
C ARG A 23 2.64 -1.37 -6.94
N GLU A 24 2.05 -2.29 -7.69
CA GLU A 24 0.75 -2.89 -7.34
C GLU A 24 0.92 -3.87 -6.17
N VAL A 25 0.17 -3.63 -5.10
CA VAL A 25 0.16 -4.49 -3.91
C VAL A 25 -1.11 -5.34 -3.91
N TYR A 26 -0.92 -6.63 -3.75
CA TYR A 26 -1.96 -7.64 -3.83
C TYR A 26 -2.08 -8.42 -2.52
N ASP A 27 -3.29 -8.87 -2.21
CA ASP A 27 -3.45 -9.92 -1.21
C ASP A 27 -2.97 -11.24 -1.80
N TYR A 28 -2.54 -12.17 -0.93
CA TYR A 28 -2.06 -13.49 -1.35
C TYR A 28 -3.04 -14.21 -2.30
N ASP A 29 -4.33 -14.24 -1.94
CA ASP A 29 -5.41 -14.85 -2.74
C ASP A 29 -5.69 -14.11 -4.07
N SER A 30 -5.38 -12.82 -4.14
CA SER A 30 -5.59 -11.99 -5.34
C SER A 30 -4.42 -12.11 -6.29
N LEU A 31 -3.19 -12.23 -5.77
CA LEU A 31 -1.99 -12.45 -6.57
C LEU A 31 -1.97 -13.85 -7.20
N GLU A 32 -2.39 -14.89 -6.48
CA GLU A 32 -2.58 -16.23 -7.04
C GLU A 32 -3.47 -16.19 -8.30
N LYS A 33 -4.61 -15.50 -8.20
CA LYS A 33 -5.52 -15.34 -9.33
C LYS A 33 -4.90 -14.51 -10.46
N LYS A 34 -4.14 -13.46 -10.14
CA LYS A 34 -3.46 -12.63 -11.16
C LYS A 34 -2.48 -13.46 -11.98
N VAL A 35 -1.68 -14.29 -11.32
CA VAL A 35 -0.71 -15.17 -11.97
C VAL A 35 -1.40 -16.25 -12.80
N GLU A 36 -2.50 -16.83 -12.30
CA GLU A 36 -3.30 -17.78 -13.08
C GLU A 36 -3.91 -17.15 -14.34
N ILE A 37 -4.38 -15.90 -14.25
CA ILE A 37 -4.88 -15.15 -15.40
C ILE A 37 -3.76 -14.88 -16.40
N ASP A 38 -2.60 -14.39 -15.94
CA ASP A 38 -1.48 -14.08 -16.83
C ASP A 38 -0.98 -15.33 -17.58
N GLN A 39 -0.96 -16.48 -16.90
CA GLN A 39 -0.66 -17.77 -17.53
C GLN A 39 -1.73 -18.20 -18.53
N ALA A 40 -3.00 -17.99 -18.22
CA ALA A 40 -4.10 -18.32 -19.12
C ALA A 40 -4.12 -17.41 -20.36
N GLU A 41 -3.84 -16.11 -20.22
CA GLU A 41 -3.72 -15.17 -21.34
C GLU A 41 -2.56 -15.51 -22.26
N ALA A 42 -1.41 -15.90 -21.70
CA ALA A 42 -0.27 -16.38 -22.49
C ALA A 42 -0.64 -17.62 -23.32
N LYS A 43 -1.43 -18.56 -22.76
CA LYS A 43 -1.92 -19.76 -23.47
C LYS A 43 -2.90 -19.42 -24.60
N VAL A 44 -3.83 -18.50 -24.37
CA VAL A 44 -4.83 -18.11 -25.39
C VAL A 44 -4.19 -17.29 -26.52
N GLY A 45 -3.20 -16.45 -26.21
CA GLY A 45 -2.48 -15.63 -27.19
C GLY A 45 -1.41 -16.36 -28.01
N GLY A 46 -1.19 -17.66 -27.80
CA GLY A 46 -0.17 -18.44 -28.51
C GLY A 46 1.28 -18.16 -28.08
N GLY A 47 1.49 -17.45 -26.97
CA GLY A 47 2.82 -17.23 -26.39
C GLY A 47 3.35 -18.47 -25.68
N GLN A 48 4.68 -18.62 -25.61
CA GLN A 48 5.27 -19.62 -24.73
C GLN A 48 4.91 -19.28 -23.28
N VAL A 49 4.21 -20.21 -22.61
CA VAL A 49 3.98 -20.12 -21.18
C VAL A 49 5.31 -20.35 -20.50
N ASP A 50 5.82 -19.31 -19.84
CA ASP A 50 7.00 -19.44 -19.01
C ASP A 50 6.67 -20.28 -17.76
N LEU A 51 6.89 -21.59 -17.87
CA LEU A 51 6.67 -22.60 -16.82
C LEU A 51 7.63 -22.42 -15.64
N GLY A 52 8.63 -21.55 -15.75
CA GLY A 52 9.57 -21.22 -14.68
C GLY A 52 8.99 -20.31 -13.60
N LYS A 53 7.88 -19.61 -13.88
CA LYS A 53 7.19 -18.80 -12.86
C LYS A 53 6.39 -19.72 -11.93
N MET A 54 6.99 -20.06 -10.79
CA MET A 54 6.36 -20.84 -9.73
C MET A 54 4.99 -20.25 -9.37
N LYS A 55 4.00 -21.12 -9.13
CA LYS A 55 2.73 -20.68 -8.55
C LYS A 55 3.01 -20.12 -7.16
N PRO A 56 2.39 -18.99 -6.78
CA PRO A 56 2.57 -18.50 -5.44
C PRO A 56 1.96 -19.52 -4.49
N THR A 57 2.73 -19.97 -3.51
CA THR A 57 2.26 -20.82 -2.44
C THR A 57 2.09 -19.96 -1.19
N LYS A 58 0.98 -20.17 -0.46
CA LYS A 58 0.66 -19.46 0.80
C LYS A 58 1.74 -19.53 1.87
N ASP A 59 2.74 -20.40 1.70
CA ASP A 59 3.90 -20.58 2.58
C ASP A 59 4.94 -19.45 2.44
N GLY A 60 4.68 -18.40 1.65
CA GLY A 60 5.54 -17.21 1.55
C GLY A 60 6.70 -17.36 0.55
N TRP A 61 7.29 -18.54 0.46
CA TRP A 61 8.43 -18.84 -0.43
C TRP A 61 8.09 -18.75 -1.93
N GLY A 62 6.85 -19.07 -2.32
CA GLY A 62 6.42 -18.92 -3.71
C GLY A 62 6.32 -17.47 -4.18
N TYR A 63 6.32 -16.50 -3.26
CA TYR A 63 6.21 -15.07 -3.56
C TYR A 63 7.57 -14.38 -3.73
N THR A 64 8.64 -14.91 -3.11
CA THR A 64 9.99 -14.32 -3.18
C THR A 64 10.64 -14.48 -4.55
N ASP A 65 10.22 -15.49 -5.34
CA ASP A 65 10.77 -15.78 -6.68
C ASP A 65 9.96 -15.15 -7.84
N MET A 66 8.90 -14.39 -7.56
CA MET A 66 8.04 -13.77 -8.60
C MET A 66 8.65 -12.55 -9.31
N GLY A 67 9.93 -12.27 -9.08
CA GLY A 67 10.60 -11.06 -9.58
C GLY A 67 10.10 -9.79 -8.89
N ASN A 68 10.78 -8.66 -9.17
CA ASN A 68 10.56 -7.37 -8.50
C ASN A 68 9.25 -6.64 -8.86
N SER A 69 8.32 -7.28 -9.57
CA SER A 69 7.13 -6.63 -10.14
C SER A 69 5.91 -6.68 -9.23
N PHE A 70 5.86 -7.61 -8.27
CA PHE A 70 4.70 -7.82 -7.41
C PHE A 70 5.12 -7.86 -5.93
N SER A 71 4.28 -7.34 -5.05
CA SER A 71 4.46 -7.48 -3.60
C SER A 71 3.15 -7.96 -2.99
N ALA A 72 3.20 -9.08 -2.28
CA ALA A 72 2.08 -9.60 -1.52
C ALA A 72 2.30 -9.37 -0.04
N ILE A 73 1.42 -8.56 0.56
CA ILE A 73 1.46 -8.17 1.96
C ILE A 73 0.02 -8.29 2.48
N PRO A 74 -0.22 -8.82 3.68
CA PRO A 74 -1.54 -8.74 4.29
C PRO A 74 -1.98 -7.28 4.48
N GLN A 75 -3.22 -6.95 4.13
CA GLN A 75 -3.79 -5.61 4.34
C GLN A 75 -3.64 -5.13 5.79
N ASP A 76 -3.84 -6.00 6.77
CA ASP A 76 -3.74 -5.67 8.20
C ASP A 76 -2.34 -5.21 8.63
N ILE A 77 -1.31 -5.64 7.90
CA ILE A 77 0.08 -5.23 8.15
C ILE A 77 0.38 -3.94 7.38
N LEU A 78 -0.08 -3.82 6.13
CA LEU A 78 0.21 -2.64 5.31
C LEU A 78 -0.52 -1.39 5.81
N PHE A 79 -1.78 -1.53 6.21
CA PHE A 79 -2.63 -0.43 6.64
C PHE A 79 -2.58 -0.17 8.14
N ILE A 80 -1.69 -0.84 8.88
CA ILE A 80 -1.50 -0.57 10.30
C ILE A 80 -1.19 0.91 10.48
N ASN A 81 -1.94 1.56 11.36
CA ASN A 81 -1.77 2.98 11.58
C ASN A 81 -2.25 3.40 12.96
N ARG A 82 -1.68 4.50 13.43
CA ARG A 82 -2.19 5.28 14.55
C ARG A 82 -2.22 6.73 14.13
N TYR A 83 -3.31 7.42 14.44
CA TYR A 83 -3.44 8.82 14.07
C TYR A 83 -3.90 9.70 15.23
N LYS A 84 -3.50 10.97 15.13
CA LYS A 84 -3.96 12.09 15.94
C LYS A 84 -4.48 13.16 15.00
N LYS A 85 -5.61 13.78 15.34
CA LYS A 85 -6.10 14.96 14.62
C LYS A 85 -5.59 16.21 15.33
N GLU A 86 -4.89 17.08 14.59
CA GLU A 86 -4.38 18.35 15.10
C GLU A 86 -4.88 19.46 14.17
N ASN A 87 -5.83 20.27 14.65
CA ASN A 87 -6.52 21.29 13.85
C ASN A 87 -7.14 20.69 12.56
N ASP A 88 -6.74 21.21 11.40
CA ASP A 88 -7.15 20.77 10.06
C ASP A 88 -6.23 19.68 9.47
N ALA A 89 -5.30 19.12 10.26
CA ALA A 89 -4.37 18.09 9.83
C ALA A 89 -4.59 16.76 10.57
N TYR A 90 -4.25 15.68 9.88
CA TYR A 90 -4.13 14.33 10.44
C TYR A 90 -2.65 13.97 10.50
N LEU A 91 -2.15 13.71 11.70
CA LEU A 91 -0.82 13.16 11.92
C LEU A 91 -0.97 11.64 11.97
N ILE A 92 -0.31 10.93 11.07
CA ILE A 92 -0.46 9.48 10.91
C ILE A 92 0.91 8.82 11.06
N VAL A 93 1.02 7.87 11.97
CA VAL A 93 2.20 7.01 12.13
C VAL A 93 1.89 5.65 11.49
N THR A 94 2.81 5.16 10.68
CA THR A 94 2.73 3.86 9.98
C THR A 94 3.84 2.88 10.38
N ASP A 95 4.66 3.23 11.37
CA ASP A 95 5.70 2.34 11.89
C ASP A 95 5.06 1.15 12.63
N TYR A 96 5.08 0.00 11.98
CA TYR A 96 4.52 -1.25 12.50
C TYR A 96 5.05 -1.63 13.89
N ARG A 97 6.35 -1.45 14.13
CA ARG A 97 6.97 -1.86 15.40
C ARG A 97 6.53 -0.93 16.52
N ALA A 98 6.59 0.39 16.28
CA ALA A 98 6.15 1.36 17.25
C ALA A 98 4.66 1.19 17.60
N ILE A 99 3.80 0.95 16.61
CA ILE A 99 2.36 0.75 16.82
C ILE A 99 2.07 -0.50 17.65
N LYS A 100 2.79 -1.61 17.40
CA LYS A 100 2.64 -2.83 18.20
C LYS A 100 3.06 -2.62 19.65
N GLU A 101 4.20 -1.97 19.85
CA GLU A 101 4.78 -1.73 21.16
C GLU A 101 3.99 -0.65 21.94
N GLN A 102 3.27 0.25 21.28
CA GLN A 102 2.43 1.29 21.90
C GLN A 102 1.50 0.74 23.00
N SER A 103 0.92 -0.45 22.78
CA SER A 103 0.05 -1.11 23.75
C SER A 103 0.73 -1.47 25.07
N SER A 104 2.05 -1.63 25.06
CA SER A 104 2.88 -1.90 26.24
C SER A 104 3.27 -0.63 26.99
N GLY A 105 2.94 0.55 26.47
CA GLY A 105 3.27 1.85 27.08
C GLY A 105 4.72 2.28 26.91
N GLN A 106 5.50 1.56 26.10
CA GLN A 106 6.87 1.91 25.70
C GLN A 106 7.08 1.51 24.24
N ILE A 107 7.96 2.23 23.54
CA ILE A 107 8.35 1.91 22.17
C ILE A 107 9.88 1.86 22.06
N TYR A 108 10.39 1.17 21.05
CA TYR A 108 11.82 0.98 20.84
C TYR A 108 12.62 2.27 20.56
N ALA A 109 11.95 3.36 20.18
CA ALA A 109 12.57 4.61 19.75
C ALA A 109 12.09 5.80 20.60
N SER A 110 12.96 6.78 20.82
CA SER A 110 12.61 8.02 21.53
C SER A 110 11.69 8.95 20.73
N SER A 111 11.58 8.72 19.42
CA SER A 111 10.72 9.47 18.52
C SER A 111 10.30 8.63 17.33
N VAL A 112 9.10 8.89 16.81
CA VAL A 112 8.55 8.25 15.61
C VAL A 112 8.23 9.30 14.55
N GLN A 113 8.26 8.91 13.28
CA GLN A 113 7.86 9.79 12.19
C GLN A 113 6.35 9.72 11.98
N ALA A 114 5.70 10.88 12.01
CA ALA A 114 4.30 11.05 11.66
C ALA A 114 4.19 11.81 10.33
N LEU A 115 3.33 11.30 9.44
CA LEU A 115 2.95 11.92 8.19
C LEU A 115 1.85 12.95 8.47
N VAL A 116 2.07 14.20 8.08
CA VAL A 116 1.09 15.28 8.23
C VAL A 116 0.25 15.35 6.95
N ILE A 117 -0.98 14.82 7.00
CA ILE A 117 -1.92 14.82 5.90
C ILE A 117 -2.96 15.92 6.10
N LYS A 118 -3.17 16.73 5.06
CA LYS A 118 -4.23 17.75 5.03
C LYS A 118 -5.16 17.52 3.84
N ASN A 119 -6.37 18.05 3.98
CA ASN A 119 -7.33 18.11 2.89
C ASN A 119 -7.23 19.47 2.20
N LYS A 120 -7.19 19.47 0.87
CA LYS A 120 -7.32 20.65 0.03
C LYS A 120 -8.51 20.48 -0.90
N GLY A 121 -9.41 21.46 -0.92
CA GLY A 121 -10.56 21.43 -1.83
C GLY A 121 -11.78 22.10 -1.24
N LYS A 122 -12.84 22.21 -2.03
CA LYS A 122 -14.17 22.61 -1.55
C LYS A 122 -14.91 21.35 -1.09
N LYS A 123 -15.83 21.50 -0.12
CA LYS A 123 -16.69 20.41 0.37
C LYS A 123 -17.24 19.58 -0.80
N GLY A 124 -16.82 18.33 -0.90
CA GLY A 124 -17.22 17.37 -1.95
C GLY A 124 -16.10 16.92 -2.89
N GLU A 125 -15.02 17.70 -3.02
CA GLU A 125 -13.84 17.42 -3.85
C GLU A 125 -12.54 17.60 -3.03
N GLU A 126 -12.56 17.18 -1.76
CA GLU A 126 -11.37 17.27 -0.91
C GLU A 126 -10.33 16.24 -1.34
N GLU A 127 -9.21 16.73 -1.87
CA GLU A 127 -8.02 15.93 -2.14
C GLU A 127 -7.08 15.93 -0.93
N MET A 128 -6.67 14.74 -0.51
CA MET A 128 -5.62 14.58 0.50
C MET A 128 -4.25 14.81 -0.13
N TYR A 129 -3.36 15.49 0.59
CA TYR A 129 -1.96 15.66 0.20
C TYR A 129 -1.04 15.57 1.42
N LEU A 130 0.23 15.21 1.17
CA LEU A 130 1.24 15.14 2.22
C LEU A 130 1.86 16.53 2.40
N GLU A 131 1.64 17.16 3.55
CA GLU A 131 2.21 18.48 3.80
C GLU A 131 3.68 18.39 4.26
N SER A 132 3.96 17.48 5.20
CA SER A 132 5.29 17.30 5.76
C SER A 132 5.40 15.99 6.54
N ILE A 133 6.62 15.63 6.92
CA ILE A 133 6.92 14.55 7.87
C ILE A 133 7.43 15.21 9.15
N ARG A 134 6.81 14.89 10.28
CA ARG A 134 7.15 15.44 11.60
C ARG A 134 7.66 14.33 12.51
N ASN A 135 8.73 14.60 13.26
CA ASN A 135 9.14 13.74 14.36
C ASN A 135 8.26 14.03 15.58
N VAL A 136 7.70 12.96 16.13
CA VAL A 136 6.82 12.95 17.31
C VAL A 136 7.56 12.21 18.42
N SER A 137 7.58 12.76 19.62
CA SER A 137 8.20 12.07 20.77
C SER A 137 7.46 10.79 21.12
N ASP A 138 8.15 9.83 21.74
CA ASP A 138 7.56 8.60 22.26
C ASP A 138 6.35 8.89 23.18
N THR A 139 6.48 9.88 24.05
CA THR A 139 5.47 10.28 25.02
C THR A 139 4.25 10.88 24.34
N GLU A 140 4.45 11.73 23.33
CA GLU A 140 3.35 12.26 22.51
C GLU A 140 2.65 11.15 21.72
N PHE A 141 3.43 10.22 21.13
CA PHE A 141 2.87 9.12 20.36
C PHE A 141 2.04 8.16 21.23
N ILE A 142 2.54 7.76 22.39
CA ILE A 142 1.85 6.83 23.28
C ILE A 142 0.54 7.43 23.80
N ASN A 143 0.52 8.72 24.12
CA ASN A 143 -0.63 9.35 24.77
C ASN A 143 -1.67 9.91 23.79
N ASP A 144 -1.24 10.50 22.67
CA ASP A 144 -2.14 11.30 21.83
C ASP A 144 -2.61 10.57 20.57
N PHE A 145 -1.86 9.56 20.09
CA PHE A 145 -2.17 8.83 18.86
C PHE A 145 -3.08 7.63 19.17
N THR A 146 -4.33 7.91 19.51
CA THR A 146 -5.32 6.92 19.93
C THR A 146 -6.26 6.46 18.81
N GLY A 147 -6.29 7.18 17.69
CA GLY A 147 -7.17 6.86 16.56
C GLY A 147 -6.59 5.80 15.63
N GLU A 148 -7.47 5.09 14.93
CA GLU A 148 -7.13 4.16 13.86
C GLU A 148 -7.98 4.47 12.61
N LEU A 149 -7.31 4.71 11.49
CA LEU A 149 -7.96 4.89 10.19
C LEU A 149 -8.34 3.53 9.61
N SER A 150 -9.49 3.48 8.93
CA SER A 150 -9.89 2.31 8.16
C SER A 150 -8.94 2.04 6.99
N ASN A 151 -8.85 0.79 6.54
CA ASN A 151 -8.06 0.39 5.37
C ASN A 151 -8.37 1.25 4.12
N ILE A 152 -9.65 1.58 3.91
CA ILE A 152 -10.09 2.44 2.79
C ILE A 152 -9.51 3.85 2.91
N SER A 153 -9.49 4.42 4.12
CA SER A 153 -8.89 5.73 4.37
C SER A 153 -7.38 5.70 4.22
N MET A 154 -6.71 4.65 4.69
CA MET A 154 -5.25 4.50 4.55
C MET A 154 -4.83 4.32 3.10
N ALA A 155 -5.61 3.61 2.27
CA ALA A 155 -5.35 3.53 0.83
C ALA A 155 -5.30 4.93 0.19
N LYS A 156 -6.22 5.83 0.55
CA LYS A 156 -6.21 7.23 0.08
C LYS A 156 -5.00 8.02 0.57
N VAL A 157 -4.54 7.76 1.79
CA VAL A 157 -3.31 8.36 2.33
C VAL A 157 -2.10 7.90 1.52
N PHE A 158 -2.00 6.62 1.18
CA PHE A 158 -0.93 6.11 0.30
C PHE A 158 -0.98 6.72 -1.10
N GLU A 159 -2.18 6.84 -1.69
CA GLU A 159 -2.35 7.54 -2.97
C GLU A 159 -1.89 9.01 -2.90
N ALA A 160 -2.18 9.71 -1.79
CA ALA A 160 -1.75 11.09 -1.59
C ALA A 160 -0.22 11.22 -1.50
N ILE A 161 0.44 10.29 -0.81
CA ILE A 161 1.91 10.25 -0.69
C ILE A 161 2.56 10.00 -2.06
N ASP A 162 2.04 9.03 -2.82
CA ASP A 162 2.57 8.69 -4.14
C ASP A 162 2.41 9.87 -5.12
N LYS A 163 1.26 10.57 -5.11
CA LYS A 163 1.03 11.75 -5.96
C LYS A 163 2.03 12.89 -5.69
N ASP A 164 2.42 13.12 -4.44
CA ASP A 164 3.38 14.18 -4.12
C ASP A 164 4.84 13.77 -4.42
N LYS A 165 5.21 12.50 -4.23
CA LYS A 165 6.51 11.99 -4.70
C LYS A 165 6.69 12.15 -6.21
N VAL A 166 5.61 11.97 -6.99
CA VAL A 166 5.64 12.18 -8.45
C VAL A 166 5.90 13.66 -8.81
N LYS A 167 5.54 14.63 -7.96
CA LYS A 167 5.84 16.05 -8.19
C LYS A 167 7.29 16.43 -7.86
N GLU A 168 7.93 15.79 -6.89
CA GLU A 168 9.34 16.04 -6.58
C GLU A 168 10.30 15.53 -7.66
N VAL A 169 9.92 14.51 -8.44
CA VAL A 169 10.78 13.93 -9.48
C VAL A 169 10.68 14.67 -10.83
N SER A 170 9.75 15.61 -10.99
CA SER A 170 9.41 16.14 -12.32
C SER A 170 10.11 17.43 -12.74
N LYS A 171 11.21 17.86 -12.11
CA LYS A 171 11.84 19.14 -12.52
C LYS A 171 13.31 19.22 -12.81
N ASP A 172 14.18 18.30 -12.38
CA ASP A 172 15.59 18.43 -12.73
C ASP A 172 16.23 17.05 -12.95
N GLU A 173 16.98 16.94 -14.06
CA GLU A 173 18.00 15.92 -14.35
C GLU A 173 17.56 14.54 -14.88
N ILE A 174 17.25 14.49 -16.18
CA ILE A 174 17.96 13.55 -17.09
C ILE A 174 18.28 14.29 -18.39
N SER A 175 19.43 14.97 -18.43
CA SER A 175 20.13 15.28 -19.67
C SER A 175 21.24 14.23 -19.86
N PHE A 176 21.20 13.52 -20.98
CA PHE A 176 22.22 12.54 -21.40
C PHE A 176 23.59 13.19 -21.64
#